data_AF-A0A7J8X7T4-F1
#
_entry.id   AF-A0A7J8X7T4-F1
#
_cell.length_a   1.000
_cell.length_b   1.000
_cell.length_c   1.000
_cell.angle_alpha   90.00
_cell.angle_beta   90.00
_cell.angle_gamma   90.00
#
_symmetry.space_group_name_H-M   'P 1'
#
loop_
_entity.id
_entity.type
_entity.pdbx_description
1 polymer ?
#
loop_
_entity_poly.entity_id
_entity_poly.type
_entity_poly.pdbx_seq_one_letter_code
_entity_poly.pdbx_strand_id
1 'polypeptide(L)'
;MNVLRYCNLDESLQGEDSLICQTALKRLYKTKELDYMSYIVIRMFENTEVALEDPKRFRIELTFSRGADLSPLEMNDSKAASLHQEHTLPIMGPERLQELGSYLTLEKMEKMIRPFAMPAEDFPPPATPAGFSGYFSKSAGVLERLVNLWPFHKNAAHTNGK
;
A
#
# COMPACT_ATOMS: atom_id res chain seq x y z
N MET A 1 3.18 5.89 0.15
CA MET A 1 2.63 6.58 -1.04
C MET A 1 3.60 6.64 -2.21
N ASN A 2 4.85 7.08 -2.04
CA ASN A 2 5.81 7.21 -3.15
C ASN A 2 6.03 5.91 -3.92
N VAL A 3 6.17 4.78 -3.23
CA VAL A 3 6.27 3.45 -3.85
C VAL A 3 5.10 3.20 -4.82
N LEU A 4 3.86 3.41 -4.39
CA LEU A 4 2.69 3.22 -5.25
C LEU A 4 2.67 4.21 -6.43
N ARG A 5 3.06 5.48 -6.20
CA ARG A 5 3.10 6.52 -7.24
C ARG A 5 4.16 6.26 -8.31
N TYR A 6 5.32 5.76 -7.90
CA TYR A 6 6.53 5.72 -8.72
C TYR A 6 7.03 4.32 -9.03
N CYS A 7 6.31 3.27 -8.60
CA CYS A 7 6.69 1.90 -8.88
C CYS A 7 6.88 1.60 -10.38
N ASN A 8 6.21 2.36 -11.25
CA ASN A 8 6.28 2.19 -12.70
C ASN A 8 7.41 3.02 -13.36
N LEU A 9 8.24 3.73 -12.58
CA LEU A 9 9.36 4.52 -13.12
C LEU A 9 10.64 3.69 -13.32
N ASP A 10 10.67 2.44 -12.83
CA ASP A 10 11.79 1.55 -13.04
C ASP A 10 11.88 1.14 -14.52
N GLU A 11 13.07 1.26 -15.10
CA GLU A 11 13.31 0.90 -16.51
C GLU A 11 13.05 -0.58 -16.79
N SER A 12 13.26 -1.46 -15.80
CA SER A 12 12.97 -2.89 -15.90
C SER A 12 11.47 -3.21 -15.99
N LEU A 13 10.62 -2.24 -15.65
CA LEU A 13 9.16 -2.35 -15.69
C LEU A 13 8.55 -1.64 -16.92
N GLN A 14 9.39 -1.21 -17.88
CA GLN A 14 8.89 -0.62 -19.13
C GLN A 14 7.98 -1.59 -19.89
N GLY A 15 6.77 -1.13 -20.20
CA GLY A 15 5.74 -1.89 -20.91
C GLY A 15 4.71 -2.59 -20.02
N GLU A 16 4.93 -2.66 -18.69
CA GLU A 16 3.92 -3.14 -17.75
C GLU A 16 2.86 -2.06 -17.47
N ASP A 17 1.58 -2.46 -17.36
CA ASP A 17 0.56 -1.49 -16.93
C ASP A 17 0.82 -1.04 -15.49
N SER A 18 0.58 0.25 -15.25
CA SER A 18 0.73 0.82 -13.92
C SER A 18 -0.16 0.14 -12.88
N LEU A 19 0.36 0.02 -11.65
CA LEU A 19 -0.40 -0.47 -10.50
C LEU A 19 -1.60 0.44 -10.16
N ILE A 20 -1.55 1.71 -10.56
CA ILE A 20 -2.57 2.73 -10.31
C ILE A 20 -3.12 3.22 -11.64
N CYS A 21 -4.45 3.29 -11.79
CA CYS A 21 -5.04 3.88 -12.99
C CYS A 21 -4.77 5.39 -13.07
N GLN A 22 -4.78 5.95 -14.28
CA GLN A 22 -4.43 7.36 -14.50
C GLN A 22 -5.34 8.34 -13.72
N THR A 23 -6.61 7.99 -13.54
CA THR A 23 -7.56 8.80 -12.78
C THR A 23 -7.21 8.85 -11.30
N ALA A 24 -6.88 7.70 -10.71
CA ALA A 24 -6.40 7.61 -9.33
C ALA A 24 -5.03 8.29 -9.18
N LEU A 25 -4.11 8.14 -10.12
CA LEU A 25 -2.81 8.80 -10.10
C LEU A 25 -2.95 10.34 -10.10
N LYS A 26 -3.83 10.89 -10.94
CA LYS A 26 -4.15 12.33 -10.96
C LYS A 26 -4.71 12.81 -9.62
N ARG A 27 -5.55 12.01 -8.96
CA ARG A 27 -6.08 12.33 -7.62
C ARG A 27 -4.98 12.31 -6.58
N LEU A 28 -4.15 11.27 -6.59
CA LEU A 28 -2.99 11.16 -5.70
C LEU A 28 -2.02 12.33 -5.87
N TYR A 29 -1.82 12.83 -7.08
CA TYR A 29 -0.98 13.99 -7.35
C TYR A 29 -1.58 15.29 -6.81
N LYS A 30 -2.91 15.43 -6.87
CA LYS A 30 -3.63 16.60 -6.33
C LYS A 30 -3.70 16.62 -4.80
N THR A 31 -3.62 15.46 -4.14
CA THR A 31 -3.56 15.37 -2.69
C THR A 31 -2.21 15.91 -2.21
N LYS A 32 -2.19 17.21 -1.88
CA LYS A 32 -1.01 17.96 -1.42
C LYS A 32 -0.63 17.59 0.01
N GLU A 33 -1.63 17.44 0.87
CA GLU A 33 -1.48 17.14 2.29
C GLU A 33 -2.10 15.78 2.57
N LEU A 34 -1.35 14.91 3.26
CA LEU A 34 -1.89 13.68 3.83
C LEU A 34 -2.34 14.04 5.25
N ASP A 35 -3.64 14.19 5.43
CA ASP A 35 -4.22 14.51 6.72
C ASP A 35 -4.14 13.29 7.68
N TYR A 36 -4.33 13.53 8.98
CA TYR A 36 -4.20 12.57 10.09
C TYR A 36 -4.98 11.25 9.87
N MET A 37 -6.02 11.26 9.05
CA MET A 37 -6.86 10.10 8.76
C MET A 37 -6.56 9.40 7.43
N SER A 38 -5.44 9.71 6.76
CA SER A 38 -5.10 9.07 5.49
C SER A 38 -4.64 7.62 5.68
N TYR A 39 -5.20 6.69 4.91
CA TYR A 39 -4.79 5.28 4.94
C TYR A 39 -4.83 4.64 3.54
N ILE A 40 -4.00 3.61 3.37
CA ILE A 40 -4.01 2.73 2.21
C ILE A 40 -4.46 1.36 2.72
N VAL A 41 -5.49 0.78 2.10
CA VAL A 41 -5.91 -0.60 2.39
C VAL A 41 -5.49 -1.48 1.22
N ILE A 42 -4.74 -2.52 1.55
CA ILE A 42 -4.37 -3.62 0.66
C ILE A 42 -5.23 -4.82 1.07
N ARG A 43 -6.10 -5.28 0.18
CA ARG A 43 -6.93 -6.46 0.41
C ARG A 43 -6.47 -7.57 -0.51
N MET A 44 -6.23 -8.76 0.05
CA MET A 44 -5.95 -9.96 -0.71
C MET A 44 -7.16 -10.89 -0.61
N PHE A 45 -7.60 -11.38 -1.76
CA PHE A 45 -8.68 -12.36 -1.88
C PHE A 45 -8.09 -13.64 -2.44
N GLU A 46 -8.39 -14.77 -1.81
CA GLU A 46 -7.96 -16.08 -2.24
C GLU A 46 -9.11 -16.82 -2.94
N ASN A 47 -8.85 -17.38 -4.11
CA ASN A 47 -9.77 -18.28 -4.80
C ASN A 47 -9.38 -19.74 -4.51
N THR A 48 -10.10 -20.39 -3.60
CA THR A 48 -9.77 -21.75 -3.17
C THR A 48 -9.96 -22.83 -4.25
N GLU A 49 -10.66 -22.51 -5.34
CA GLU A 49 -11.04 -23.45 -6.40
C GLU A 49 -9.92 -23.74 -7.41
N VAL A 50 -8.91 -22.88 -7.49
CA VAL A 50 -7.75 -23.06 -8.40
C VAL A 50 -6.53 -23.56 -7.64
N ALA A 51 -5.53 -24.10 -8.35
CA ALA A 51 -4.27 -24.53 -7.74
C ALA A 51 -3.52 -23.35 -7.09
N LEU A 52 -2.61 -23.63 -6.16
CA LEU A 52 -1.83 -22.59 -5.46
C LEU A 52 -0.92 -21.81 -6.41
N GLU A 53 -0.47 -22.47 -7.46
CA GLU A 53 0.42 -21.94 -8.49
C GLU A 53 -0.31 -21.12 -9.57
N ASP A 54 -1.66 -21.13 -9.55
CA ASP A 54 -2.43 -20.35 -10.51
C ASP A 54 -2.27 -18.84 -10.24
N PRO A 55 -1.89 -18.01 -11.23
CA PRO A 55 -1.74 -16.57 -11.03
C PRO A 55 -3.05 -15.87 -10.61
N LYS A 56 -4.21 -16.50 -10.82
CA LYS A 56 -5.53 -16.04 -10.39
C LYS A 56 -5.94 -16.58 -9.00
N ARG A 57 -5.04 -17.30 -8.30
CA ARG A 57 -5.27 -17.72 -6.91
C ARG A 57 -5.46 -16.53 -5.99
N PHE A 58 -4.63 -15.50 -6.16
CA PHE A 58 -4.64 -14.33 -5.29
C PHE A 58 -4.92 -13.05 -6.07
N ARG A 59 -6.05 -12.42 -5.73
CA ARG A 59 -6.45 -11.13 -6.26
C ARG A 59 -6.19 -10.04 -5.22
N ILE A 60 -5.60 -8.94 -5.65
CA ILE A 60 -5.33 -7.77 -4.82
C ILE A 60 -6.29 -6.63 -5.17
N GLU A 61 -6.82 -5.96 -4.15
CA GLU A 61 -7.46 -4.65 -4.29
C GLU A 61 -6.72 -3.60 -3.43
N LEU A 62 -6.50 -2.42 -4.02
CA LEU A 62 -5.80 -1.30 -3.39
C LEU A 62 -6.79 -0.15 -3.30
N THR A 63 -6.99 0.36 -2.09
CA THR A 63 -7.83 1.54 -1.86
C THR A 63 -7.09 2.58 -1.04
N PHE A 64 -7.37 3.85 -1.28
CA PHE A 64 -6.74 4.99 -0.64
C PHE A 64 -7.81 5.96 -0.15
N SER A 65 -7.75 6.33 1.13
CA SER A 65 -8.48 7.49 1.65
C SER A 65 -7.51 8.66 1.78
N ARG A 66 -7.93 9.83 1.28
CA ARG A 66 -7.19 11.09 1.38
C ARG A 66 -7.35 11.81 2.72
N GLY A 67 -8.07 11.23 3.69
CA GLY A 67 -8.39 11.89 4.95
C GLY A 67 -9.40 13.02 4.76
N ALA A 68 -9.23 14.14 5.47
CA ALA A 68 -10.03 15.33 5.23
C ALA A 68 -9.56 16.07 3.97
N ASP A 69 -10.52 16.48 3.13
CA ASP A 69 -10.27 17.07 1.81
C ASP A 69 -10.24 18.60 1.81
N LEU A 70 -10.05 19.22 2.99
CA LEU A 70 -10.04 20.68 3.15
C LEU A 70 -8.81 21.08 3.95
N SER A 71 -7.91 21.83 3.32
CA SER A 71 -6.83 22.48 4.06
C SER A 71 -7.41 23.65 4.85
N PRO A 72 -7.19 23.71 6.18
CA PRO A 72 -7.56 24.88 6.98
C PRO A 72 -6.89 26.18 6.48
N LEU A 73 -5.87 26.06 5.64
CA LEU A 73 -5.08 27.16 5.08
C LEU A 73 -5.64 27.69 3.75
N GLU A 74 -6.55 26.95 3.09
CA GLU A 74 -7.23 27.43 1.88
C GLU A 74 -8.37 28.39 2.30
N MET A 75 -8.02 29.65 2.58
CA MET A 75 -8.99 30.72 2.85
C MET A 75 -9.77 31.05 1.58
N ASN A 76 -11.00 30.54 1.47
CA ASN A 76 -11.99 31.17 0.60
C ASN A 76 -12.52 32.42 1.31
N ASP A 77 -12.01 33.59 0.92
CA ASP A 77 -12.33 34.92 1.48
C ASP A 77 -13.83 35.28 1.49
N SER A 78 -14.72 34.45 0.94
CA SER A 78 -16.16 34.70 0.87
C SER A 78 -16.98 34.12 2.03
N LYS A 79 -16.37 33.38 2.98
CA LYS A 79 -17.08 32.72 4.10
C LYS A 79 -16.42 32.89 5.47
N ALA A 80 -15.74 34.00 5.72
CA ALA A 80 -15.30 34.38 7.07
C ALA A 80 -16.44 34.60 8.10
N ALA A 81 -17.71 34.28 7.79
CA ALA A 81 -18.88 34.61 8.60
C ALA A 81 -19.53 33.43 9.35
N SER A 82 -19.15 32.18 9.14
CA SER A 82 -19.71 31.06 9.91
C SER A 82 -18.76 30.63 11.02
N LEU A 83 -18.67 31.46 12.06
CA LEU A 83 -18.06 31.16 13.38
C LEU A 83 -18.67 29.94 14.12
N HIS A 84 -19.55 29.18 13.45
CA HIS A 84 -20.06 27.87 13.86
C HIS A 84 -19.34 26.74 13.11
N GLN A 85 -18.05 26.94 12.81
CA GLN A 85 -17.22 26.02 12.06
C GLN A 85 -17.29 24.65 12.74
N GLU A 86 -17.95 23.69 12.09
CA GLU A 86 -17.85 22.27 12.47
C GLU A 86 -16.35 21.96 12.51
N HIS A 87 -15.84 21.71 13.71
CA HIS A 87 -14.43 21.39 13.97
C HIS A 87 -14.06 20.01 13.38
N THR A 88 -15.05 19.29 12.86
CA THR A 88 -14.90 18.04 12.14
C THR A 88 -14.93 18.33 10.64
N LEU A 89 -13.79 18.17 9.99
CA LEU A 89 -13.75 18.16 8.53
C LEU A 89 -14.40 16.86 8.01
N PRO A 90 -15.14 16.91 6.88
CA PRO A 90 -15.70 15.70 6.29
C PRO A 90 -14.58 14.76 5.84
N ILE A 91 -14.67 13.50 6.27
CA ILE A 91 -13.70 12.46 5.94
C ILE A 91 -14.11 11.81 4.63
N MET A 92 -13.20 11.77 3.67
CA MET A 92 -13.43 11.09 2.40
C MET A 92 -13.25 9.57 2.56
N GLY A 93 -14.25 8.83 2.07
CA GLY A 93 -14.19 7.38 2.01
C GLY A 93 -13.02 6.86 1.15
N PRO A 94 -12.66 5.58 1.32
CA PRO A 94 -11.58 4.97 0.55
C PRO A 94 -11.98 4.85 -0.93
N GLU A 95 -11.12 5.31 -1.82
CA GLU A 95 -11.27 5.21 -3.27
C GLU A 95 -10.36 4.13 -3.82
N ARG A 96 -10.84 3.39 -4.84
CA ARG A 96 -10.03 2.37 -5.52
C ARG A 96 -8.90 3.01 -6.34
N LEU A 97 -7.71 2.42 -6.26
CA LEU A 97 -6.54 2.86 -7.02
C LEU A 97 -6.45 2.19 -8.39
N GLN A 98 -7.10 1.04 -8.58
CA GLN A 98 -7.18 0.35 -9.86
C GLN A 98 -8.43 0.71 -10.66
N GLU A 99 -8.39 0.46 -11.97
CA GLU A 99 -9.51 0.64 -12.90
C GLU A 99 -10.68 -0.31 -12.55
N LEU A 100 -11.92 0.12 -12.81
CA LEU A 100 -13.09 -0.73 -12.61
C LEU A 100 -13.02 -1.98 -13.50
N GLY A 101 -13.20 -3.16 -12.89
CA GLY A 101 -13.10 -4.44 -13.60
C GLY A 101 -11.68 -4.96 -13.81
N SER A 102 -10.65 -4.21 -13.39
CA SER A 102 -9.28 -4.72 -13.42
C SER A 102 -9.08 -5.89 -12.44
N TYR A 103 -8.16 -6.78 -12.79
CA TYR A 103 -7.76 -7.92 -11.97
C TYR A 103 -6.27 -7.85 -11.67
N LEU A 104 -5.93 -7.28 -10.51
CA LEU A 104 -4.54 -7.22 -10.06
C LEU A 104 -4.18 -8.54 -9.36
N THR A 105 -3.22 -9.27 -9.92
CA THR A 105 -2.66 -10.48 -9.29
C THR A 105 -1.63 -10.10 -8.23
N LEU A 106 -1.42 -11.01 -7.26
CA LEU A 106 -0.34 -10.86 -6.28
C LEU A 106 1.04 -10.76 -6.98
N GLU A 107 1.30 -11.63 -7.95
CA GLU A 107 2.56 -11.65 -8.71
C GLU A 107 2.85 -10.30 -9.37
N LYS A 108 1.86 -9.69 -10.04
CA LYS A 108 2.03 -8.37 -10.66
C LYS A 108 2.31 -7.31 -9.62
N MET A 109 1.58 -7.30 -8.50
CA MET A 109 1.82 -6.35 -7.43
C MET A 109 3.25 -6.49 -6.86
N GLU A 110 3.70 -7.71 -6.59
CA GLU A 110 5.04 -7.97 -6.08
C GLU A 110 6.11 -7.52 -7.08
N LYS A 111 5.97 -7.88 -8.35
CA LYS A 111 6.89 -7.46 -9.42
C LYS A 111 7.06 -5.94 -9.46
N MET A 112 5.97 -5.19 -9.33
CA MET A 112 5.99 -3.73 -9.39
C MET A 112 6.60 -3.09 -8.14
N ILE A 113 6.36 -3.65 -6.94
CA ILE A 113 6.77 -3.03 -5.67
C ILE A 113 8.17 -3.47 -5.24
N ARG A 114 8.59 -4.69 -5.60
CA ARG A 114 9.83 -5.33 -5.15
C ARG A 114 11.10 -4.49 -5.38
N PRO A 115 11.31 -3.80 -6.51
CA PRO A 115 12.50 -2.97 -6.70
C PRO A 115 12.63 -1.82 -5.69
N PHE A 116 11.52 -1.44 -5.06
CA PHE A 116 11.45 -0.33 -4.10
C PHE A 116 11.37 -0.82 -2.65
N ALA A 117 11.41 -2.13 -2.43
CA ALA A 117 11.47 -2.72 -1.10
C ALA A 117 12.93 -2.78 -0.63
N MET A 118 13.13 -2.59 0.68
CA MET A 118 14.43 -2.86 1.30
C MET A 118 14.74 -4.36 1.16
N PRO A 119 15.94 -4.74 0.70
CA PRO A 119 16.38 -6.14 0.71
C PRO A 119 16.31 -6.71 2.12
N ALA A 120 15.99 -8.01 2.25
CA ALA A 120 15.88 -8.69 3.54
C ALA A 120 17.15 -8.55 4.39
N GLU A 121 18.29 -8.53 3.70
CA GLU A 121 19.65 -8.44 4.23
C GLU A 121 19.97 -7.07 4.84
N ASP A 122 19.29 -6.02 4.35
CA ASP A 122 19.48 -4.64 4.77
C ASP A 122 18.47 -4.22 5.85
N PHE A 123 17.55 -5.10 6.25
CA PHE A 123 16.63 -4.79 7.33
C PHE A 123 17.41 -4.52 8.61
N PRO A 124 17.11 -3.40 9.32
CA PRO A 124 17.69 -3.20 10.64
C PRO A 124 17.33 -4.41 11.52
N PRO A 125 18.26 -4.86 12.39
CA PRO A 125 17.95 -5.93 13.34
C PRO A 125 16.66 -5.57 14.09
N PRO A 126 15.79 -6.54 14.40
CA PRO A 126 14.48 -6.29 14.99
C PRO A 126 14.64 -5.53 16.31
N ALA A 127 14.59 -4.20 16.23
CA ALA A 127 14.55 -3.34 17.38
C ALA A 127 13.13 -3.47 17.93
N THR A 128 13.00 -3.92 19.18
CA THR A 128 11.74 -3.78 19.93
C THR A 128 11.24 -2.34 19.74
N PRO A 129 10.11 -2.12 19.04
CA PRO A 129 9.68 -0.78 18.75
C PRO A 129 9.37 -0.08 20.07
N ALA A 130 10.12 0.99 20.37
CA ALA A 130 9.87 1.86 21.50
C ALA A 130 8.51 2.55 21.29
N GLY A 131 7.42 1.89 21.67
CA GLY A 131 6.06 2.43 21.57
C GLY A 131 4.96 1.42 21.20
N PHE A 132 5.28 0.19 20.79
CA PHE A 132 4.28 -0.76 20.26
C PHE A 132 4.06 -1.98 21.17
N SER A 133 4.22 -1.83 22.49
CA SER A 133 4.14 -2.95 23.44
C SER A 133 2.70 -3.36 23.85
N GLY A 134 1.65 -2.72 23.33
CA GLY A 134 0.30 -2.87 23.90
C GLY A 134 -0.73 -3.69 23.12
N TYR A 135 -0.77 -3.57 21.78
CA TYR A 135 -2.00 -3.94 21.04
C TYR A 135 -1.91 -5.19 20.15
N PHE A 136 -0.71 -5.75 19.95
CA PHE A 136 -0.46 -6.64 18.82
C PHE A 136 0.42 -7.87 19.14
N SER A 137 0.46 -8.32 20.40
CA SER A 137 1.17 -9.57 20.76
C SER A 137 0.68 -10.81 20.01
N LYS A 138 -0.48 -10.74 19.34
CA LYS A 138 -1.01 -11.83 18.49
C LYS A 138 -0.71 -11.68 16.99
N SER A 139 -0.31 -10.50 16.49
CA SER A 139 -0.02 -10.31 15.06
C SER A 139 1.45 -10.53 14.70
N ALA A 140 2.35 -10.61 15.68
CA ALA A 140 3.74 -11.02 15.45
C ALA A 140 3.81 -12.41 14.76
N GLY A 141 3.00 -13.37 15.23
CA GLY A 141 2.92 -14.70 14.58
C GLY A 141 2.24 -14.70 13.22
N VAL A 142 1.40 -13.69 12.91
CA VAL A 142 0.80 -13.52 11.57
C VAL A 142 1.84 -12.92 10.61
N LEU A 143 2.64 -11.97 11.06
CA LEU A 143 3.76 -11.43 10.29
C LEU A 143 4.81 -12.50 10.02
N GLU A 144 5.20 -13.31 11.01
CA GLU A 144 6.11 -14.46 10.79
C GLU A 144 5.55 -15.44 9.76
N ARG A 145 4.24 -15.75 9.80
CA ARG A 145 3.61 -16.63 8.79
C ARG A 145 3.58 -16.02 7.40
N LEU A 146 3.36 -14.70 7.27
CA LEU A 146 3.42 -13.99 5.99
C LEU A 146 4.84 -13.89 5.44
N VAL A 147 5.85 -13.72 6.32
CA VAL A 147 7.27 -13.74 5.95
C VAL A 147 7.68 -15.11 5.42
N ASN A 148 7.14 -16.19 6.00
CA ASN A 148 7.36 -17.58 5.54
C ASN A 148 6.60 -17.94 4.25
N LEU A 149 5.53 -17.23 3.91
CA LEU A 149 4.82 -17.37 2.64
C LEU A 149 5.57 -16.70 1.48
N TRP A 150 6.51 -15.80 1.77
CA TRP A 150 7.31 -15.13 0.76
C TRP A 150 8.53 -15.99 0.36
N PRO A 151 8.75 -16.30 -0.95
CA PRO A 151 9.84 -17.19 -1.40
C PRO A 151 11.27 -16.74 -1.09
N PHE A 152 11.48 -15.55 -0.51
CA PHE A 152 12.80 -14.97 -0.25
C PHE A 152 13.71 -15.85 0.64
N HIS A 153 13.14 -16.79 1.41
CA HIS A 153 13.91 -17.60 2.36
C HIS A 153 14.51 -18.90 1.77
N LYS A 154 14.21 -19.27 0.52
CA LYS A 154 14.65 -20.57 -0.02
C LYS A 154 16.05 -20.59 -0.64
N ASN A 155 16.66 -19.44 -0.93
CA ASN A 155 17.94 -19.40 -1.67
C ASN A 155 19.19 -19.16 -0.80
N ALA A 156 19.06 -18.97 0.50
CA ALA A 156 20.22 -18.71 1.38
C ALA A 156 20.90 -19.99 1.94
N ALA A 157 20.36 -21.19 1.69
CA ALA A 157 20.82 -22.43 2.35
C ALA A 157 21.74 -23.33 1.52
N HIS A 158 22.17 -22.93 0.31
CA HIS A 158 22.97 -23.80 -0.56
C HIS A 158 24.17 -23.11 -1.22
N THR A 159 25.15 -22.64 -0.45
CA THR A 159 26.55 -22.53 -0.91
C THR A 159 27.52 -22.39 0.28
N ASN A 160 28.07 -23.51 0.76
CA ASN A 160 29.53 -23.76 0.81
C ASN A 160 29.84 -24.95 1.72
N GLY A 161 30.09 -26.08 1.07
CA GLY A 161 30.73 -27.25 1.66
C GLY A 161 31.66 -27.87 0.63
N LYS A 162 32.85 -27.28 0.49
CA LYS A 162 34.17 -27.91 0.28
C LYS A 162 35.18 -26.91 -0.25
#